data_AF-A0A950A2F2-F1
#
_entry.id   AF-A0A950A2F2-F1
#
_cell.length_a   1.000
_cell.length_b   1.000
_cell.length_c   1.000
_cell.angle_alpha   90.00
_cell.angle_beta   90.00
_cell.angle_gamma   90.00
#
_symmetry.space_group_name_H-M   'P 1'
#
loop_
_entity.id
_entity.type
_entity.pdbx_description
1 polymer ?
#
loop_
_entity_poly.entity_id
_entity_poly.type
_entity_poly.pdbx_seq_one_letter_code
_entity_poly.pdbx_strand_id
1 'polypeptide(L)'
;MSRISYVDPATVNDPGLRAIMQRARVEGTPRPESQAIRLHHPEVMKAFNHAWDVFFRQGTTDHSIKELCRLYISKSVECQYCGGQRSVLAREQGTTEAQVDEILDFLTSDRFDERERTALEWAMAIAWDPSLASDNLWDRLHRHFSEPQLVELGHFIALTLGQQRFLKTVSVRHGEVLADTDPGLAPEEAPASTPQANRAREMNFATPVDATTRWSQARTIARSTLPLSMRCGTSALVDRAADRELLLRRRSARHHRLPSGVSPKLGVQAVERSHD
;
A
#
# COMPACT_ATOMS: atom_id res chain seq x y z
N MET A 1 -19.91 -6.12 -9.57
CA MET A 1 -19.40 -5.60 -10.85
C MET A 1 -18.42 -4.49 -10.55
N SER A 2 -17.27 -4.52 -11.21
CA SER A 2 -16.26 -3.46 -11.13
C SER A 2 -16.83 -2.09 -11.54
N ARG A 3 -16.25 -1.02 -10.96
CA ARG A 3 -16.57 0.39 -11.25
C ARG A 3 -15.97 0.86 -12.58
N ILE A 4 -14.95 0.16 -13.08
CA ILE A 4 -14.41 0.35 -14.43
C ILE A 4 -14.72 -0.93 -15.22
N SER A 5 -15.30 -0.78 -16.41
CA SER A 5 -15.61 -1.92 -17.27
C SER A 5 -14.34 -2.68 -17.68
N TYR A 6 -14.50 -3.92 -18.12
CA TYR A 6 -13.41 -4.71 -18.67
C TYR A 6 -13.34 -4.53 -20.19
N VAL A 7 -12.16 -4.28 -20.73
CA VAL A 7 -11.93 -4.43 -22.18
C VAL A 7 -11.91 -5.92 -22.48
N ASP A 8 -12.65 -6.36 -23.49
CA ASP A 8 -12.63 -7.74 -23.96
C ASP A 8 -11.24 -8.06 -24.55
N PRO A 9 -10.46 -8.99 -23.94
CA PRO A 9 -9.14 -9.35 -24.43
C PRO A 9 -9.13 -9.85 -25.88
N ALA A 10 -10.24 -10.39 -26.39
CA ALA A 10 -10.33 -10.86 -27.77
C ALA A 10 -10.30 -9.71 -28.79
N THR A 11 -10.60 -8.49 -28.37
CA THR A 11 -10.59 -7.30 -29.24
C THR A 11 -9.22 -6.62 -29.35
N VAL A 12 -8.23 -7.07 -28.56
CA VAL A 12 -6.89 -6.48 -28.50
C VAL A 12 -6.02 -7.00 -29.65
N ASN A 13 -5.61 -6.09 -30.56
CA ASN A 13 -4.78 -6.44 -31.71
C ASN A 13 -3.26 -6.24 -31.49
N ASP A 14 -2.87 -5.41 -30.52
CA ASP A 14 -1.46 -5.15 -30.21
C ASP A 14 -0.78 -6.44 -29.66
N PRO A 15 0.28 -6.96 -30.31
CA PRO A 15 0.93 -8.20 -29.89
C PRO A 15 1.52 -8.14 -28.48
N GLY A 16 2.04 -6.99 -28.07
CA GLY A 16 2.61 -6.80 -26.73
C GLY A 16 1.54 -6.85 -25.64
N LEU A 17 0.40 -6.18 -25.85
CA LEU A 17 -0.73 -6.24 -24.92
C LEU A 17 -1.34 -7.64 -24.85
N ARG A 18 -1.44 -8.35 -25.97
CA ARG A 18 -1.85 -9.77 -26.00
C ARG A 18 -0.90 -10.65 -25.22
N ALA A 19 0.41 -10.42 -25.31
CA ALA A 19 1.41 -11.17 -24.55
C ALA A 19 1.27 -10.93 -23.03
N ILE A 20 0.97 -9.69 -22.61
CA ILE A 20 0.68 -9.40 -21.20
C ILE A 20 -0.58 -10.15 -20.74
N MET A 21 -1.66 -10.13 -21.52
CA MET A 21 -2.89 -10.87 -21.18
C MET A 21 -2.66 -12.38 -21.11
N GLN A 22 -1.90 -12.93 -22.06
CA GLN A 22 -1.54 -14.34 -22.03
C GLN A 22 -0.70 -14.68 -20.80
N ARG A 23 0.24 -13.81 -20.41
CA ARG A 23 1.01 -13.99 -19.18
C ARG A 23 0.13 -13.97 -17.94
N ALA A 24 -0.80 -13.02 -17.85
CA ALA A 24 -1.77 -12.96 -16.75
C ALA A 24 -2.63 -14.23 -16.66
N ARG A 25 -2.94 -14.84 -17.80
CA ARG A 25 -3.66 -16.12 -17.90
C ARG A 25 -2.87 -17.29 -17.29
N VAL A 26 -1.56 -17.34 -17.51
CA VAL A 26 -0.72 -18.50 -17.11
C VAL A 26 -0.03 -18.33 -15.75
N GLU A 27 0.31 -17.11 -15.35
CA GLU A 27 1.01 -16.83 -14.08
C GLU A 27 0.07 -16.30 -12.99
N GLY A 28 -0.95 -15.54 -13.36
CA GLY A 28 -1.96 -15.00 -12.43
C GLY A 28 -1.50 -13.91 -11.48
N THR A 29 -0.24 -13.48 -11.47
CA THR A 29 0.24 -12.36 -10.64
C THR A 29 0.93 -11.30 -11.51
N PRO A 30 0.19 -10.30 -12.04
CA PRO A 30 -1.22 -9.97 -11.75
C PRO A 30 -2.23 -10.75 -12.60
N ARG A 31 -3.42 -10.96 -12.04
CA ARG A 31 -4.56 -11.65 -12.67
C ARG A 31 -5.20 -10.89 -13.86
N PRO A 32 -5.91 -11.59 -14.77
CA PRO A 32 -6.49 -11.01 -15.99
C PRO A 32 -7.46 -9.84 -15.78
N GLU A 33 -8.26 -9.81 -14.71
CA GLU A 33 -9.29 -8.78 -14.53
C GLU A 33 -8.65 -7.39 -14.30
N SER A 34 -7.57 -7.32 -13.51
CA SER A 34 -6.82 -6.08 -13.32
C SER A 34 -6.17 -5.59 -14.62
N GLN A 35 -5.76 -6.51 -15.49
CA GLN A 35 -5.16 -6.20 -16.78
C GLN A 35 -6.23 -5.71 -17.78
N ALA A 36 -7.40 -6.32 -17.78
CA ALA A 36 -8.54 -5.91 -18.59
C ALA A 36 -9.08 -4.51 -18.23
N ILE A 37 -8.94 -4.07 -16.98
CA ILE A 37 -9.17 -2.67 -16.59
C ILE A 37 -8.10 -1.76 -17.19
N ARG A 38 -6.81 -2.14 -17.10
CA ARG A 38 -5.71 -1.32 -17.63
C ARG A 38 -5.71 -1.24 -19.16
N LEU A 39 -6.29 -2.21 -19.86
CA LEU A 39 -6.43 -2.20 -21.32
C LEU A 39 -7.20 -0.98 -21.86
N HIS A 40 -8.01 -0.30 -21.04
CA HIS A 40 -8.59 1.01 -21.41
C HIS A 40 -7.52 2.06 -21.73
N HIS A 41 -6.29 1.88 -21.24
CA HIS A 41 -5.16 2.75 -21.51
C HIS A 41 -3.88 1.93 -21.79
N PRO A 42 -3.63 1.54 -23.06
CA PRO A 42 -2.50 0.70 -23.47
C PRO A 42 -1.12 1.11 -22.92
N GLU A 43 -0.81 2.40 -22.89
CA GLU A 43 0.49 2.85 -22.39
C GLU A 43 0.64 2.73 -20.87
N VAL A 44 -0.46 2.87 -20.11
CA VAL A 44 -0.47 2.59 -18.66
C VAL A 44 -0.32 1.10 -18.41
N MET A 45 -1.00 0.28 -19.22
CA MET A 45 -0.86 -1.17 -19.20
C MET A 45 0.58 -1.61 -19.42
N LYS A 46 1.27 -1.06 -20.44
CA LYS A 46 2.68 -1.34 -20.74
C LYS A 46 3.60 -0.86 -19.62
N ALA A 47 3.45 0.38 -19.16
CA ALA A 47 4.29 0.95 -18.11
C ALA A 47 4.19 0.16 -16.79
N PHE A 48 2.97 -0.20 -16.37
CA PHE A 48 2.77 -1.00 -15.17
C PHE A 48 3.43 -2.37 -15.29
N ASN A 49 3.21 -3.07 -16.40
CA ASN A 49 3.75 -4.43 -16.56
C ASN A 49 5.27 -4.42 -16.73
N HIS A 50 5.85 -3.38 -17.34
CA HIS A 50 7.30 -3.21 -17.38
C HIS A 50 7.87 -3.05 -15.97
N ALA A 51 7.30 -2.16 -15.14
CA ALA A 51 7.73 -2.02 -13.74
C ALA A 51 7.57 -3.33 -12.95
N TRP A 52 6.46 -4.04 -13.16
CA TRP A 52 6.22 -5.34 -12.55
C TRP A 52 7.25 -6.39 -12.98
N ASP A 53 7.60 -6.44 -14.26
CA ASP A 53 8.65 -7.32 -14.78
C ASP A 53 10.00 -7.03 -14.11
N VAL A 54 10.42 -5.76 -14.11
CA VAL A 54 11.72 -5.33 -13.59
C VAL A 54 11.83 -5.60 -12.09
N PHE A 55 10.82 -5.22 -11.30
CA PHE A 55 10.93 -5.32 -9.84
C PHE A 55 10.50 -6.68 -9.30
N PHE A 56 9.40 -7.25 -9.81
CA PHE A 56 8.86 -8.49 -9.24
C PHE A 56 9.49 -9.72 -9.86
N ARG A 57 9.45 -9.86 -11.19
CA ARG A 57 9.83 -11.11 -11.88
C ARG A 57 11.32 -11.26 -12.10
N GLN A 58 11.99 -10.19 -12.56
CA GLN A 58 13.39 -10.21 -12.99
C GLN A 58 14.34 -9.51 -12.00
N GLY A 59 13.80 -9.07 -10.87
CA GLY A 59 14.56 -8.34 -9.87
C GLY A 59 15.60 -9.18 -9.14
N THR A 60 16.53 -8.48 -8.50
CA THR A 60 17.68 -8.97 -7.72
C THR A 60 17.34 -9.37 -6.28
N THR A 61 16.21 -8.92 -5.75
CA THR A 61 15.71 -9.36 -4.43
C THR A 61 14.97 -10.67 -4.60
N ASP A 62 15.07 -11.56 -3.60
CA ASP A 62 14.36 -12.84 -3.58
C ASP A 62 12.86 -12.63 -3.83
N HIS A 63 12.29 -13.48 -4.68
CA HIS A 63 10.90 -13.32 -5.09
C HIS A 63 9.95 -13.63 -3.92
N SER A 64 10.32 -14.55 -3.02
CA SER A 64 9.61 -14.82 -1.77
C SER A 64 9.50 -13.59 -0.86
N ILE A 65 10.58 -12.83 -0.66
CA ILE A 65 10.57 -11.59 0.14
C ILE A 65 9.64 -10.54 -0.46
N LYS A 66 9.70 -10.37 -1.79
CA LYS A 66 8.79 -9.46 -2.51
C LYS A 66 7.34 -9.91 -2.34
N GLU A 67 7.05 -11.19 -2.51
CA GLU A 67 5.69 -11.72 -2.33
C GLU A 67 5.16 -11.52 -0.91
N LEU A 68 5.97 -11.79 0.12
CA LEU A 68 5.58 -11.51 1.51
C LEU A 68 5.22 -10.03 1.69
N CYS A 69 6.05 -9.11 1.20
CA CYS A 69 5.74 -7.68 1.24
C CYS A 69 4.42 -7.36 0.50
N ARG A 70 4.20 -7.92 -0.69
CA ARG A 70 2.95 -7.73 -1.47
C ARG A 70 1.72 -8.21 -0.70
N LEU A 71 1.82 -9.38 -0.06
CA LEU A 71 0.74 -10.01 0.70
C LEU A 71 0.47 -9.27 2.02
N TYR A 72 1.52 -8.79 2.69
CA TYR A 72 1.40 -7.91 3.85
C TYR A 72 0.58 -6.66 3.51
N ILE A 73 0.93 -5.97 2.41
CA ILE A 73 0.15 -4.82 1.93
C ILE A 73 -1.29 -5.25 1.61
N SER A 74 -1.48 -6.38 0.92
CA SER A 74 -2.81 -6.84 0.49
C SER A 74 -3.74 -7.07 1.69
N LYS A 75 -3.24 -7.76 2.71
CA LYS A 75 -3.98 -8.01 3.95
C LYS A 75 -4.16 -6.72 4.76
N SER A 76 -3.15 -5.87 4.85
CA SER A 76 -3.20 -4.61 5.63
C SER A 76 -4.15 -3.56 5.04
N VAL A 77 -4.31 -3.52 3.72
CA VAL A 77 -5.30 -2.64 3.06
C VAL A 77 -6.63 -3.35 2.79
N GLU A 78 -6.78 -4.60 3.23
CA GLU A 78 -7.95 -5.45 3.05
C GLU A 78 -8.41 -5.51 1.56
N CYS A 79 -7.45 -5.64 0.63
CA CYS A 79 -7.77 -5.90 -0.76
C CYS A 79 -8.01 -7.40 -0.96
N GLN A 80 -9.26 -7.84 -0.90
CA GLN A 80 -9.62 -9.26 -1.06
C GLN A 80 -9.16 -9.84 -2.41
N TYR A 81 -9.32 -9.10 -3.51
CA TYR A 81 -8.82 -9.49 -4.83
C TYR A 81 -7.29 -9.67 -4.87
N CYS A 82 -6.56 -8.84 -4.13
CA CYS A 82 -5.09 -8.88 -4.13
C CYS A 82 -4.56 -9.96 -3.18
N GLY A 83 -5.21 -10.10 -2.03
CA GLY A 83 -4.89 -11.08 -0.99
C GLY A 83 -5.28 -12.51 -1.40
N GLY A 84 -6.25 -12.66 -2.30
CA GLY A 84 -6.61 -13.92 -2.93
C GLY A 84 -5.64 -14.41 -4.01
N GLN A 85 -4.50 -13.72 -4.22
CA GLN A 85 -3.50 -14.11 -5.22
C GLN A 85 -2.24 -14.70 -4.60
N ARG A 86 -1.57 -15.62 -5.30
CA ARG A 86 -0.27 -16.22 -4.93
C ARG A 86 0.70 -16.22 -6.10
N SER A 87 1.96 -15.88 -5.84
CA SER A 87 3.03 -16.13 -6.80
C SER A 87 3.47 -17.59 -6.78
N VAL A 88 3.44 -18.24 -7.94
CA VAL A 88 3.97 -19.61 -8.12
C VAL A 88 5.46 -19.65 -7.78
N LEU A 89 6.23 -18.67 -8.26
CA LEU A 89 7.67 -18.59 -8.01
C LEU A 89 7.99 -18.37 -6.52
N ALA A 90 7.19 -17.58 -5.81
CA ALA A 90 7.40 -17.40 -4.36
C ALA A 90 7.15 -18.69 -3.59
N ARG A 91 6.11 -19.44 -3.97
CA ARG A 91 5.82 -20.76 -3.39
C ARG A 91 6.95 -21.76 -3.67
N GLU A 92 7.50 -21.76 -4.88
CA GLU A 92 8.68 -22.56 -5.23
C GLU A 92 9.93 -22.15 -4.42
N GLN A 93 10.03 -20.88 -4.03
CA GLN A 93 11.05 -20.34 -3.14
C GLN A 93 10.74 -20.50 -1.64
N GLY A 94 9.68 -21.24 -1.29
CA GLY A 94 9.39 -21.63 0.09
C GLY A 94 8.39 -20.75 0.84
N THR A 95 7.76 -19.75 0.22
CA THR A 95 6.66 -19.02 0.87
C THR A 95 5.49 -19.97 1.18
N THR A 96 5.03 -19.95 2.43
CA THR A 96 4.00 -20.88 2.92
C THR A 96 2.69 -20.16 3.27
N GLU A 97 1.55 -20.85 3.17
CA GLU A 97 0.26 -20.29 3.63
C GLU A 97 0.27 -19.98 5.13
N ALA A 98 1.01 -20.74 5.95
CA ALA A 98 1.16 -20.44 7.37
C ALA A 98 1.80 -19.06 7.63
N GLN A 99 2.82 -18.69 6.83
CA GLN A 99 3.36 -17.32 6.86
C GLN A 99 2.28 -16.33 6.43
N VAL A 100 1.54 -16.60 5.35
CA VAL A 100 0.49 -15.69 4.87
C VAL A 100 -0.57 -15.46 5.93
N ASP A 101 -1.01 -16.49 6.64
CA ASP A 101 -2.02 -16.43 7.70
C ASP A 101 -1.59 -15.54 8.87
N GLU A 102 -0.33 -15.66 9.29
CA GLU A 102 0.23 -14.88 10.41
C GLU A 102 0.88 -13.55 9.99
N ILE A 103 0.78 -13.15 8.72
CA ILE A 103 1.58 -12.03 8.16
C ILE A 103 1.28 -10.67 8.76
N LEU A 104 0.11 -10.46 9.36
CA LEU A 104 -0.20 -9.20 10.06
C LEU A 104 0.41 -9.17 11.48
N ASP A 105 0.72 -10.34 12.03
CA ASP A 105 1.36 -10.53 13.34
C ASP A 105 2.85 -10.88 13.19
N PHE A 106 3.44 -10.56 12.04
CA PHE A 106 4.79 -10.97 11.66
C PHE A 106 5.87 -10.54 12.66
N LEU A 107 5.65 -9.48 13.45
CA LEU A 107 6.57 -9.00 14.48
C LEU A 107 6.71 -9.97 15.67
N THR A 108 5.69 -10.77 15.94
CA THR A 108 5.64 -11.72 17.07
C THR A 108 5.58 -13.18 16.65
N SER A 109 5.22 -13.45 15.40
CA SER A 109 5.19 -14.81 14.83
C SER A 109 6.61 -15.40 14.73
N ASP A 110 6.74 -16.70 14.94
CA ASP A 110 7.98 -17.48 14.76
C ASP A 110 8.15 -18.02 13.32
N ARG A 111 7.19 -17.72 12.43
CA ARG A 111 7.18 -18.16 11.02
C ARG A 111 8.09 -17.36 10.09
N PHE A 112 8.61 -16.24 10.57
CA PHE A 112 9.43 -15.33 9.78
C PHE A 112 10.84 -15.30 10.32
N ASP A 113 11.81 -15.52 9.44
CA ASP A 113 13.20 -15.29 9.79
C ASP A 113 13.51 -13.78 9.94
N GLU A 114 14.73 -13.46 10.34
CA GLU A 114 15.14 -12.08 10.57
C GLU A 114 15.15 -11.22 9.29
N ARG A 115 15.47 -11.82 8.13
CA ARG A 115 15.52 -11.14 6.82
C ARG A 115 14.10 -10.84 6.33
N GLU A 116 13.20 -11.80 6.43
CA GLU A 116 11.77 -11.66 6.13
C GLU A 116 11.11 -10.61 7.03
N ARG A 117 11.36 -10.70 8.35
CA ARG A 117 10.83 -9.75 9.32
C ARG A 117 11.34 -8.33 9.05
N THR A 118 12.62 -8.17 8.77
CA THR A 118 13.22 -6.86 8.41
C THR A 118 12.53 -6.26 7.17
N ALA A 119 12.26 -7.07 6.14
CA ALA A 119 11.55 -6.61 4.95
C ALA A 119 10.10 -6.20 5.24
N LEU A 120 9.39 -6.97 6.07
CA LEU A 120 8.00 -6.67 6.46
C LEU A 120 7.90 -5.43 7.36
N GLU A 121 8.86 -5.22 8.28
CA GLU A 121 8.96 -3.97 9.06
C GLU A 121 9.16 -2.77 8.14
N TRP A 122 9.96 -2.91 7.10
CA TRP A 122 10.17 -1.83 6.14
C TRP A 122 8.94 -1.59 5.25
N ALA A 123 8.25 -2.65 4.84
CA ALA A 123 6.96 -2.53 4.14
C ALA A 123 5.91 -1.81 5.00
N MET A 124 5.87 -2.10 6.31
CA MET A 124 5.04 -1.39 7.28
C MET A 124 5.41 0.10 7.36
N ALA A 125 6.70 0.43 7.45
CA ALA A 125 7.16 1.82 7.48
C ALA A 125 6.77 2.60 6.21
N ILE A 126 7.02 2.02 5.03
CA ILE A 126 6.65 2.64 3.73
C ILE A 126 5.12 2.85 3.63
N ALA A 127 4.34 1.88 4.09
CA ALA A 127 2.88 1.93 3.91
C ALA A 127 2.16 2.90 4.85
N TRP A 128 2.69 3.07 6.07
CA TRP A 128 1.92 3.67 7.16
C TRP A 128 2.60 4.85 7.83
N ASP A 129 3.91 4.77 8.06
CA ASP A 129 4.65 5.83 8.76
C ASP A 129 6.17 5.70 8.47
N PRO A 130 6.73 6.57 7.61
CA PRO A 130 8.15 6.55 7.31
C PRO A 130 9.06 6.75 8.53
N SER A 131 8.57 7.34 9.62
CA SER A 131 9.36 7.51 10.85
C SER A 131 9.63 6.20 11.59
N LEU A 132 8.91 5.13 11.25
CA LEU A 132 9.19 3.77 11.74
C LEU A 132 10.49 3.19 11.15
N ALA A 133 11.01 3.77 10.06
CA ALA A 133 12.32 3.45 9.52
C ALA A 133 13.44 4.09 10.36
N SER A 134 13.53 3.64 11.62
CA SER A 134 14.55 4.05 12.58
C SER A 134 15.95 3.61 12.17
N ASP A 135 16.98 4.21 12.77
CA ASP A 135 18.38 3.83 12.55
C ASP A 135 18.62 2.32 12.78
N ASN A 136 17.93 1.73 13.77
CA ASN A 136 18.02 0.29 14.02
C ASN A 136 17.44 -0.56 12.88
N LEU A 137 16.34 -0.12 12.26
CA LEU A 137 15.79 -0.79 11.08
C LEU A 137 16.74 -0.64 9.88
N TRP A 138 17.32 0.54 9.67
CA TRP A 138 18.32 0.77 8.63
C TRP A 138 19.57 -0.11 8.80
N ASP A 139 20.06 -0.27 10.02
CA ASP A 139 21.18 -1.18 10.31
C ASP A 139 20.85 -2.62 9.90
N ARG A 140 19.63 -3.10 10.22
CA ARG A 140 19.17 -4.44 9.83
C ARG A 140 18.98 -4.56 8.33
N LEU A 141 18.40 -3.56 7.68
CA LEU A 141 18.22 -3.49 6.24
C LEU A 141 19.56 -3.62 5.52
N HIS A 142 20.58 -2.86 5.91
CA HIS A 142 21.92 -2.94 5.32
C HIS A 142 22.67 -4.24 5.66
N ARG A 143 22.32 -4.95 6.75
CA ARG A 143 22.86 -6.29 7.03
C ARG A 143 22.28 -7.37 6.12
N HIS A 144 21.02 -7.23 5.69
CA HIS A 144 20.33 -8.27 4.93
C HIS A 144 20.21 -7.99 3.43
N PHE A 145 20.22 -6.73 3.03
CA PHE A 145 19.96 -6.30 1.65
C PHE A 145 21.05 -5.35 1.17
N SER A 146 21.47 -5.54 -0.08
CA SER A 146 22.31 -4.58 -0.79
C SER A 146 21.50 -3.34 -1.20
N GLU A 147 22.17 -2.21 -1.48
CA GLU A 147 21.50 -1.00 -1.95
C GLU A 147 20.63 -1.22 -3.20
N PRO A 148 21.06 -1.98 -4.24
CA PRO A 148 20.19 -2.31 -5.36
C PRO A 148 18.91 -3.06 -4.94
N GLN A 149 19.03 -4.01 -4.03
CA GLN A 149 17.88 -4.76 -3.51
C GLN A 149 16.94 -3.87 -2.71
N LEU A 150 17.46 -2.93 -1.91
CA LEU A 150 16.66 -1.95 -1.19
C LEU A 150 15.90 -1.04 -2.17
N VAL A 151 16.57 -0.47 -3.18
CA VAL A 151 15.90 0.37 -4.18
C VAL A 151 14.78 -0.39 -4.89
N GLU A 152 15.04 -1.63 -5.32
CA GLU A 152 14.05 -2.51 -5.95
C GLU A 152 12.86 -2.79 -5.02
N LEU A 153 13.12 -3.27 -3.80
CA LEU A 153 12.08 -3.69 -2.86
C LEU A 153 11.22 -2.49 -2.44
N GLY A 154 11.82 -1.32 -2.20
CA GLY A 154 11.10 -0.10 -1.87
C GLY A 154 10.13 0.36 -2.97
N HIS A 155 10.59 0.35 -4.24
CA HIS A 155 9.72 0.68 -5.38
C HIS A 155 8.64 -0.38 -5.61
N PHE A 156 8.94 -1.65 -5.38
CA PHE A 156 7.94 -2.72 -5.46
C PHE A 156 6.85 -2.56 -4.40
N ILE A 157 7.21 -2.24 -3.15
CA ILE A 157 6.25 -1.95 -2.07
C ILE A 157 5.39 -0.72 -2.43
N ALA A 158 6.00 0.36 -2.92
CA ALA A 158 5.25 1.55 -3.34
C ALA A 158 4.25 1.26 -4.49
N LEU A 159 4.70 0.52 -5.51
CA LEU A 159 3.86 0.11 -6.64
C LEU A 159 2.67 -0.74 -6.18
N THR A 160 2.92 -1.73 -5.32
CA THR A 160 1.88 -2.63 -4.82
C THR A 160 0.88 -1.90 -3.92
N LEU A 161 1.33 -1.01 -3.02
CA LEU A 161 0.44 -0.21 -2.19
C LEU A 161 -0.54 0.63 -3.03
N GLY A 162 -0.03 1.39 -4.01
CA GLY A 162 -0.85 2.22 -4.87
C GLY A 162 -1.84 1.38 -5.69
N GLN A 163 -1.35 0.31 -6.31
CA GLN A 163 -2.15 -0.57 -7.16
C GLN A 163 -3.27 -1.27 -6.37
N GLN A 164 -2.97 -1.82 -5.20
CA GLN A 164 -3.95 -2.61 -4.45
C GLN A 164 -5.07 -1.73 -3.87
N ARG A 165 -4.73 -0.50 -3.43
CA ARG A 165 -5.74 0.50 -3.06
C ARG A 165 -6.61 0.88 -4.26
N PHE A 166 -6.01 1.14 -5.41
CA PHE A 166 -6.76 1.42 -6.63
C PHE A 166 -7.73 0.27 -6.98
N LEU A 167 -7.26 -0.99 -7.00
CA LEU A 167 -8.10 -2.15 -7.29
C LEU A 167 -9.26 -2.31 -6.30
N LYS A 168 -9.02 -2.05 -5.01
CA LYS A 168 -10.08 -2.03 -4.00
C LYS A 168 -11.14 -0.98 -4.33
N THR A 169 -10.74 0.24 -4.70
CA THR A 169 -11.70 1.32 -5.03
C THR A 169 -12.56 1.00 -6.25
N VAL A 170 -12.03 0.24 -7.21
CA VAL A 170 -12.79 -0.15 -8.40
C VAL A 170 -13.60 -1.43 -8.20
N SER A 171 -13.52 -2.11 -7.05
CA SER A 171 -14.33 -3.29 -6.74
C SER A 171 -14.17 -4.46 -7.73
N VAL A 172 -12.95 -4.66 -8.24
CA VAL A 172 -12.58 -5.81 -9.08
C VAL A 172 -12.77 -7.14 -8.32
N ARG A 173 -13.17 -8.20 -9.02
CA ARG A 173 -13.34 -9.55 -8.44
C ARG A 173 -12.68 -10.60 -9.33
N HIS A 174 -12.36 -11.74 -8.75
CA HIS A 174 -11.86 -12.89 -9.49
C HIS A 174 -12.97 -13.53 -10.33
N GLY A 175 -12.60 -14.10 -11.47
CA GLY A 175 -13.51 -14.85 -12.34
C GLY A 175 -14.40 -13.98 -13.22
N GLU A 176 -14.18 -12.65 -13.27
CA GLU A 176 -14.96 -11.75 -14.14
C GLU A 176 -14.36 -11.65 -15.57
N VAL A 177 -13.08 -12.04 -15.78
CA VAL A 177 -12.40 -12.05 -17.08
C VAL A 177 -11.52 -13.29 -17.19
N LEU A 178 -11.65 -14.05 -18.30
CA LEU A 178 -10.96 -15.33 -18.51
C LEU A 178 -11.13 -16.27 -17.29
N ALA A 179 -12.39 -16.50 -16.91
CA ALA A 179 -12.77 -17.23 -15.69
C ALA A 179 -12.30 -18.69 -15.64
N ASP A 180 -11.90 -19.24 -16.79
CA ASP A 180 -11.36 -20.58 -16.97
C ASP A 180 -9.88 -20.70 -16.53
N THR A 181 -9.41 -19.80 -15.65
CA THR A 181 -8.00 -19.69 -15.27
C THR A 181 -7.83 -19.72 -13.76
N ASP A 182 -7.12 -20.72 -13.27
CA ASP A 182 -6.80 -20.90 -11.85
C ASP A 182 -5.42 -20.38 -11.40
N PRO A 183 -4.39 -20.26 -12.27
CA PRO A 183 -3.07 -19.81 -11.82
C PRO A 183 -3.11 -18.49 -11.06
N GLY A 184 -2.28 -18.45 -10.02
CA GLY A 184 -2.13 -17.30 -9.17
C GLY A 184 -3.28 -17.03 -8.21
N LEU A 185 -4.30 -17.91 -8.11
CA LEU A 185 -5.26 -17.87 -7.00
C LEU A 185 -4.66 -18.56 -5.75
N ALA A 186 -5.04 -18.07 -4.58
CA ALA A 186 -4.79 -18.76 -3.33
C ALA A 186 -5.48 -20.14 -3.33
N PRO A 187 -4.93 -21.14 -2.61
CA PRO A 187 -5.64 -22.40 -2.38
C PRO A 187 -7.05 -22.11 -1.87
N GLU A 188 -8.06 -22.85 -2.36
CA GLU A 188 -9.44 -22.72 -1.88
C GLU A 188 -9.44 -22.87 -0.36
N GLU A 189 -9.86 -21.84 0.37
CA GLU A 189 -9.95 -21.88 1.82
C GLU A 189 -10.81 -23.09 2.20
N ALA A 190 -10.27 -24.00 3.02
CA ALA A 190 -11.11 -24.92 3.77
C ALA A 190 -12.22 -24.08 4.44
N PRO A 191 -13.50 -24.51 4.40
CA PRO A 191 -14.62 -23.69 4.84
C PRO A 191 -14.28 -23.13 6.21
N ALA A 192 -14.24 -21.80 6.29
CA ALA A 192 -13.77 -21.05 7.46
C ALA A 192 -14.14 -21.81 8.73
N SER A 193 -13.15 -22.38 9.41
CA SER A 193 -13.34 -22.85 10.77
C SER A 193 -13.97 -21.66 11.49
N THR A 194 -15.15 -21.90 12.08
CA THR A 194 -15.99 -20.97 12.85
C THR A 194 -15.23 -19.71 13.22
N PRO A 195 -15.71 -18.50 12.86
CA PRO A 195 -14.96 -17.26 13.12
C PRO A 195 -14.51 -17.26 14.57
N GLN A 196 -13.25 -17.63 14.79
CA GLN A 196 -12.60 -17.39 16.04
C GLN A 196 -12.66 -15.88 16.12
N ALA A 197 -13.33 -15.37 17.14
CA ALA A 197 -13.60 -13.96 17.31
C ALA A 197 -12.25 -13.22 17.27
N ASN A 198 -11.81 -12.87 16.06
CA ASN A 198 -10.92 -11.80 15.80
C ASN A 198 -11.67 -10.66 16.44
N ARG A 199 -11.19 -10.24 17.61
CA ARG A 199 -11.52 -8.95 18.18
C ARG A 199 -11.01 -7.95 17.16
N ALA A 200 -11.78 -7.76 16.10
CA ALA A 200 -11.82 -6.58 15.30
C ALA A 200 -12.18 -5.50 16.33
N ARG A 201 -11.13 -4.92 16.93
CA ARG A 201 -11.23 -3.55 17.38
C ARG A 201 -11.65 -2.81 16.13
N GLU A 202 -12.92 -2.43 16.07
CA GLU A 202 -13.47 -1.56 15.04
C GLU A 202 -12.46 -0.41 14.86
N MET A 203 -11.69 -0.49 13.77
CA MET A 203 -10.88 0.61 13.33
C MET A 203 -11.83 1.58 12.64
N ASN A 204 -12.61 2.28 13.47
CA ASN A 204 -13.44 3.40 13.06
C ASN A 204 -12.55 4.47 12.42
N PHE A 205 -12.42 4.40 11.09
CA PHE A 205 -11.86 5.45 10.23
C PHE A 205 -12.91 6.51 9.88
N ALA A 206 -13.75 6.89 10.85
CA ALA A 206 -14.77 7.90 10.66
C ALA A 206 -14.89 8.79 11.91
N THR A 207 -13.92 9.67 12.10
CA THR A 207 -14.06 11.10 12.49
C THR A 207 -12.69 11.66 12.88
N PRO A 208 -12.39 12.94 12.57
CA PRO A 208 -11.10 13.55 12.86
C PRO A 208 -11.05 13.93 14.35
N VAL A 209 -10.72 12.97 15.22
CA VAL A 209 -10.34 13.27 16.61
C VAL A 209 -9.02 12.59 16.94
N ASP A 210 -8.01 13.45 16.92
CA ASP A 210 -6.75 13.42 17.65
C ASP A 210 -5.84 12.19 17.50
N ALA A 211 -4.94 12.31 16.52
CA ALA A 211 -3.80 11.43 16.34
C ALA A 211 -3.07 11.16 17.66
N THR A 212 -2.91 12.14 18.57
CA THR A 212 -2.10 12.03 19.79
C THR A 212 -2.37 10.81 20.70
N THR A 213 -3.59 10.28 20.74
CA THR A 213 -3.93 9.21 21.70
C THR A 213 -3.38 7.83 21.30
N ARG A 214 -3.29 7.53 19.99
CA ARG A 214 -2.72 6.24 19.49
C ARG A 214 -1.19 6.20 19.54
N TRP A 215 -0.53 7.36 19.56
CA TRP A 215 0.93 7.46 19.68
C TRP A 215 1.43 7.14 21.10
N SER A 216 0.56 7.25 22.12
CA SER A 216 0.92 6.93 23.50
C SER A 216 1.13 5.43 23.75
N GLN A 217 0.39 4.55 23.06
CA GLN A 217 0.52 3.09 23.21
C GLN A 217 1.76 2.55 22.50
N ALA A 218 2.07 3.02 21.29
CA ALA A 218 3.33 2.69 20.60
C ALA A 218 4.57 3.18 21.38
N ARG A 219 4.51 4.37 21.99
CA ARG A 219 5.55 4.89 22.90
C ARG A 219 5.74 4.05 24.17
N THR A 220 4.69 3.40 24.65
CA THR A 220 4.74 2.59 25.88
C THR A 220 5.45 1.26 25.62
N ILE A 221 5.21 0.64 24.47
CA ILE A 221 5.87 -0.60 24.03
C ILE A 221 7.36 -0.35 23.72
N ALA A 222 7.69 0.77 23.07
CA ALA A 222 9.09 1.13 22.78
C ALA A 222 9.89 1.54 24.03
N ARG A 223 9.23 1.99 25.11
CA ARG A 223 9.89 2.30 26.39
C ARG A 223 10.18 1.06 27.22
N SER A 224 9.35 0.01 27.14
CA SER A 224 9.50 -1.17 28.00
C SER A 224 10.61 -2.15 27.58
N THR A 225 11.22 -1.95 26.40
CA THR A 225 12.26 -2.80 25.81
C THR A 225 13.67 -2.21 25.85
N LEU A 226 13.85 -0.99 26.40
CA LEU A 226 15.17 -0.35 26.53
C LEU A 226 15.69 -0.39 27.99
N PRO A 227 16.99 -0.69 28.21
CA PRO A 227 17.59 -0.73 29.54
C PRO A 227 17.59 0.66 30.22
N LEU A 228 17.46 0.65 31.56
CA LEU A 228 17.22 1.84 32.39
C LEU A 228 18.24 2.99 32.22
N SER A 229 19.45 2.70 31.75
CA SER A 229 20.57 3.66 31.67
C SER A 229 20.42 4.74 30.60
N MET A 230 19.52 4.59 29.62
CA MET A 230 19.36 5.54 28.50
C MET A 230 18.20 6.54 28.65
N ARG A 231 17.56 6.63 29.83
CA ARG A 231 16.36 7.46 30.04
C ARG A 231 16.61 8.92 30.43
N CYS A 232 17.87 9.34 30.61
CA CYS A 232 18.20 10.67 31.09
C CYS A 232 18.86 11.52 29.98
N GLY A 233 18.07 12.28 29.21
CA GLY A 233 18.62 13.23 28.24
C GLY A 233 17.63 13.88 27.27
N THR A 234 16.46 13.28 27.02
CA THR A 234 15.52 13.73 25.97
C THR A 234 14.50 14.78 26.39
N SER A 235 14.49 15.22 27.66
CA SER A 235 13.46 16.16 28.16
C SER A 235 13.62 17.60 27.64
N ALA A 236 14.85 18.10 27.47
CA ALA A 236 15.09 19.54 27.29
C ALA A 236 14.93 20.05 25.84
N LEU A 237 14.93 19.16 24.85
CA LEU A 237 14.83 19.53 23.43
C LEU A 237 13.38 19.52 22.90
N VAL A 238 12.48 18.76 23.53
CA VAL A 238 11.09 18.60 23.09
C VAL A 238 10.23 19.82 23.46
N ASP A 239 10.51 20.47 24.58
CA ASP A 239 9.72 21.64 25.05
C ASP A 239 9.87 22.87 24.14
N ARG A 240 11.03 23.04 23.47
CA ARG A 240 11.25 24.19 22.57
C ARG A 240 10.50 24.09 21.25
N ALA A 241 10.11 22.89 20.81
CA ALA A 241 9.39 22.68 19.55
C ALA A 241 7.88 22.94 19.69
N ALA A 242 7.29 22.58 20.83
CA ALA A 242 5.87 22.76 21.12
C ALA A 242 5.49 24.26 21.24
N ASP A 243 6.35 25.08 21.85
CA ASP A 243 6.11 26.51 22.03
C ASP A 243 6.10 27.28 20.69
N ARG A 244 6.89 26.83 19.70
CA ARG A 244 6.96 27.48 18.39
C ARG A 244 5.70 27.23 17.55
N GLU A 245 5.09 26.06 17.67
CA GLU A 245 3.86 25.71 16.95
C GLU A 245 2.63 26.45 17.52
N LEU A 246 2.59 26.64 18.84
CA LEU A 246 1.51 27.37 19.51
C LEU A 246 1.50 28.87 19.14
N LEU A 247 2.68 29.47 18.97
CA LEU A 247 2.85 30.87 18.54
C LEU A 247 2.40 31.10 17.09
N LEU A 248 2.64 30.14 16.19
CA LEU A 248 2.21 30.22 14.79
C LEU A 248 0.68 30.12 14.64
N ARG A 249 0.03 29.26 15.43
CA ARG A 249 -1.43 29.12 15.44
C ARG A 249 -2.15 30.38 15.93
N ARG A 250 -1.58 31.11 16.91
CA ARG A 250 -2.14 32.38 17.42
C ARG A 250 -2.06 33.55 16.44
N ARG A 251 -1.14 33.52 15.46
CA ARG A 251 -1.04 34.54 14.39
C ARG A 251 -2.07 34.31 13.28
N SER A 252 -2.34 33.05 12.92
CA SER A 252 -3.30 32.72 11.85
C SER A 252 -4.76 33.05 12.20
N ALA A 253 -5.13 32.99 13.49
CA ALA A 253 -6.50 33.24 13.94
C ALA A 253 -6.94 34.74 13.91
N ARG A 254 -6.03 35.68 13.65
CA ARG A 254 -6.36 37.13 13.60
C ARG A 254 -6.74 37.66 12.21
N HIS A 255 -6.59 36.89 11.13
CA HIS A 255 -6.83 37.37 9.76
C HIS A 255 -8.18 37.00 9.13
N HIS A 256 -9.11 36.41 9.89
CA HIS A 256 -10.49 36.16 9.42
C HIS A 256 -11.55 36.83 10.28
N ARG A 257 -11.68 38.15 10.16
CA ARG A 257 -12.95 38.88 10.35
C ARG A 257 -13.00 40.05 9.36
N LEU A 258 -13.77 39.92 8.29
CA LEU A 258 -14.25 41.06 7.50
C LEU A 258 -15.71 41.34 7.90
N PRO A 259 -16.14 42.61 8.05
CA PRO A 259 -17.50 42.93 8.45
C PRO A 259 -18.48 42.86 7.28
N SER A 260 -19.68 42.39 7.59
CA SER A 260 -20.85 42.27 6.71
C SER A 260 -21.47 43.63 6.37
N GLY A 261 -21.81 43.83 5.09
CA GLY A 261 -22.83 44.79 4.66
C GLY A 261 -22.39 45.68 3.50
N VAL A 262 -22.98 45.45 2.32
CA VAL A 262 -23.48 46.41 1.30
C VAL A 262 -23.66 45.65 -0.02
N SER A 263 -24.90 45.51 -0.50
CA SER A 263 -25.21 45.23 -1.92
C SER A 263 -25.34 46.57 -2.66
N PRO A 264 -24.99 46.67 -3.96
CA PRO A 264 -26.08 46.80 -4.95
C PRO A 264 -25.80 46.29 -6.39
N LYS A 265 -26.89 45.78 -6.98
CA LYS A 265 -27.45 46.00 -8.35
C LYS A 265 -26.62 45.72 -9.63
N LEU A 266 -27.19 44.78 -10.41
CA LEU A 266 -27.37 44.70 -11.86
C LEU A 266 -26.76 45.81 -12.75
N GLY A 267 -26.04 45.36 -13.78
CA GLY A 267 -25.73 46.13 -14.99
C GLY A 267 -25.21 45.20 -16.09
N VAL A 268 -26.10 44.75 -16.97
CA VAL A 268 -25.78 44.10 -18.25
C VAL A 268 -25.17 45.16 -19.17
N GLN A 269 -24.05 44.86 -19.83
CA GLN A 269 -23.75 45.40 -21.15
C GLN A 269 -22.77 44.49 -21.90
N ALA A 270 -23.26 43.95 -23.02
CA ALA A 270 -22.49 43.29 -24.05
C ALA A 270 -21.63 44.32 -24.80
N VAL A 271 -20.41 43.92 -25.18
CA VAL A 271 -19.62 44.64 -26.18
C VAL A 271 -19.28 43.66 -27.30
N GLU A 272 -19.95 43.87 -28.43
CA GLU A 272 -19.61 43.36 -29.76
C GLU A 272 -18.80 44.44 -30.51
N ARG A 273 -18.06 43.97 -31.53
CA ARG A 273 -17.35 44.70 -32.63
C ARG A 273 -15.90 45.12 -32.31
N SER A 274 -14.93 45.02 -33.22
CA SER A 274 -14.86 44.58 -34.63
C SER A 274 -13.40 44.61 -35.09
N HIS A 275 -13.08 43.79 -36.09
CA HIS A 275 -12.09 43.97 -37.18
C HIS A 275 -10.78 44.75 -36.94
N ASP A 276 -9.66 44.05 -37.12
CA ASP A 276 -8.82 44.16 -38.32
C ASP A 276 -8.29 42.77 -38.72
#